data_AF-D3TKQ0-F1
#
_entry.id   AF-D3TKQ0-F1
#
_cell.length_a   1.000
_cell.length_b   1.000
_cell.length_c   1.000
_cell.angle_alpha   90.00
_cell.angle_beta   90.00
_cell.angle_gamma   90.00
#
_symmetry.space_group_name_H-M   'P 1'
#
loop_
_entity.id
_entity.type
_entity.pdbx_description
1 polymer ?
#
loop_
_entity_poly.entity_id
_entity_poly.type
_entity_poly.pdbx_seq_one_letter_code
_entity_poly.pdbx_strand_id
1 'polypeptide(L)'
;TLHFKGKEILSCSKSTCMSSVMNFGTAPVEARKSEVVLEHAKDFLDQYFTSIKRSSSAAHEARWKQVRQSIESTGHYQLTETELIYGAKLAWRNSSRCIGRIQWSKLQVKLC
;
A
#
# COMPACT_ATOMS: atom_id res chain seq x y z
N THR A 1 11.53 7.97 -12.22
CA THR A 1 12.09 6.76 -11.57
C THR A 1 11.40 6.51 -10.22
N LEU A 2 11.55 5.34 -9.59
CA LEU A 2 10.67 4.82 -8.51
C LEU A 2 10.47 5.78 -7.31
N HIS A 3 11.45 6.62 -6.98
CA HIS A 3 11.39 7.53 -5.84
C HIS A 3 10.24 8.56 -5.92
N PHE A 4 9.75 8.92 -7.12
CA PHE A 4 8.60 9.81 -7.27
C PHE A 4 7.28 9.22 -6.72
N LYS A 5 7.23 7.90 -6.49
CA LYS A 5 6.10 7.23 -5.84
C LYS A 5 6.25 7.15 -4.31
N GLY A 6 7.35 7.62 -3.76
CA GLY A 6 7.60 7.61 -2.32
C GLY A 6 6.67 8.59 -1.60
N LYS A 7 5.82 8.07 -0.72
CA LYS A 7 4.97 8.87 0.18
C LYS A 7 5.52 8.95 1.61
N GLU A 8 6.65 8.31 1.89
CA GLU A 8 7.32 8.40 3.20
C GLU A 8 7.86 9.81 3.41
N ILE A 9 7.38 10.44 4.49
CA ILE A 9 7.94 11.69 4.99
C ILE A 9 9.28 11.34 5.63
N LEU A 10 10.35 11.41 4.85
CA LEU A 10 11.71 11.43 5.39
C LEU A 10 11.81 12.68 6.26
N SER A 11 12.20 12.53 7.53
CA SER A 11 12.36 13.67 8.44
C SER A 11 13.59 14.54 8.11
N CYS A 12 14.30 14.23 7.02
CA CYS A 12 15.41 15.03 6.52
C CYS A 12 14.91 16.35 5.92
N SER A 13 15.63 17.44 6.16
CA SER A 13 15.42 18.74 5.52
C SER A 13 16.55 19.03 4.52
N LYS A 14 16.46 20.15 3.79
CA LYS A 14 17.55 20.59 2.88
C LYS A 14 18.88 20.84 3.60
N SER A 15 18.84 21.17 4.90
CA SER A 15 20.02 21.52 5.71
C SER A 15 20.43 20.45 6.70
N THR A 16 19.60 19.42 6.94
CA THR A 16 19.83 18.45 8.01
C THR A 16 19.37 17.06 7.61
N CYS A 17 20.30 16.10 7.70
CA CYS A 17 20.01 14.69 7.47
C CYS A 17 19.68 13.99 8.80
N MET A 18 18.56 13.27 8.84
CA MET A 18 18.12 12.50 10.02
C MET A 18 18.24 10.99 9.83
N SER A 19 18.98 10.52 8.82
CA SER A 19 19.03 9.09 8.43
C SER A 19 19.43 8.14 9.57
N SER A 20 20.27 8.58 10.51
CA SER A 20 20.72 7.79 11.66
C SER A 20 19.71 7.69 12.80
N VAL A 21 18.60 8.42 12.74
CA VAL A 21 17.56 8.37 13.78
C VAL A 21 16.74 7.09 13.61
N MET A 22 16.72 6.27 14.66
CA MET A 22 16.13 4.92 14.60
C MET A 22 14.60 4.93 14.70
N ASN A 23 14.02 5.85 15.48
CA ASN A 23 12.58 5.88 15.77
C ASN A 23 12.00 7.28 15.54
N PHE A 24 11.44 7.50 14.34
CA PHE A 24 10.56 8.65 14.10
C PHE A 24 9.20 8.26 14.65
N GLY A 25 8.78 8.90 15.75
CA GLY A 25 7.61 8.49 16.54
C GLY A 25 6.44 7.99 15.70
N THR A 26 5.91 6.83 16.06
CA THR A 26 4.68 6.30 15.45
C THR A 26 3.54 7.24 15.82
N ALA A 27 2.99 7.96 14.84
CA ALA A 27 1.76 8.70 15.05
C ALA A 27 0.66 7.71 15.52
N PRO A 28 -0.22 8.11 16.46
CA PRO A 28 -1.36 7.30 16.85
C PRO A 28 -2.19 6.93 15.61
N VAL A 29 -2.65 5.68 15.57
CA VAL A 29 -3.44 5.16 14.47
C VAL A 29 -4.88 5.63 14.65
N GLU A 30 -5.19 6.81 14.11
CA GLU A 30 -6.57 7.27 13.97
C GLU A 30 -7.21 6.70 12.70
N ALA A 31 -8.53 6.52 12.73
CA ALA A 31 -9.29 6.16 11.54
C ALA A 31 -9.09 7.25 10.47
N ARG A 32 -8.64 6.84 9.28
CA ARG A 32 -8.41 7.75 8.16
C ARG A 32 -9.75 8.24 7.60
N LYS A 33 -9.78 9.49 7.12
CA LYS A 33 -10.93 10.03 6.40
C LYS A 33 -11.21 9.24 5.13
N SER A 34 -12.49 9.11 4.77
CA SER A 34 -12.99 8.40 3.60
C SER A 34 -12.28 8.81 2.31
N GLU A 35 -12.02 10.11 2.12
CA GLU A 35 -11.41 10.64 0.90
C GLU A 35 -9.97 10.13 0.74
N VAL A 36 -9.21 10.07 1.84
CA VAL A 36 -7.84 9.54 1.86
C VAL A 36 -7.84 8.03 1.64
N VAL A 37 -8.82 7.32 2.21
CA VAL A 37 -8.99 5.88 2.00
C VAL A 37 -9.31 5.59 0.52
N LEU A 38 -10.18 6.36 -0.11
CA LEU A 38 -10.51 6.24 -1.54
C LEU A 38 -9.29 6.42 -2.43
N GLU A 39 -8.47 7.45 -2.18
CA GLU A 39 -7.24 7.70 -2.94
C GLU A 39 -6.26 6.53 -2.78
N HIS A 40 -6.01 6.08 -1.55
CA HIS A 40 -5.09 4.99 -1.27
C HIS A 40 -5.59 3.64 -1.83
N ALA A 41 -6.89 3.38 -1.75
CA ALA A 41 -7.50 2.17 -2.30
C ALA A 41 -7.36 2.13 -3.82
N LYS A 42 -7.56 3.26 -4.50
CA LYS A 42 -7.39 3.35 -5.96
C LYS A 42 -5.94 3.07 -6.36
N ASP A 43 -4.98 3.76 -5.74
CA ASP A 43 -3.55 3.58 -6.01
C ASP A 43 -3.11 2.13 -5.79
N PHE A 44 -3.58 1.50 -4.71
CA PHE A 44 -3.33 0.09 -4.44
C PHE A 44 -3.90 -0.84 -5.51
N LEU A 45 -5.15 -0.64 -5.93
CA LEU A 45 -5.79 -1.46 -6.96
C LEU A 45 -5.09 -1.29 -8.32
N ASP A 46 -4.76 -0.05 -8.71
CA ASP A 46 -4.01 0.23 -9.93
C ASP A 46 -2.67 -0.52 -9.93
N GLN A 47 -1.95 -0.53 -8.81
CA GLN A 47 -0.71 -1.29 -8.65
C GLN A 47 -0.92 -2.80 -8.74
N TYR A 48 -1.94 -3.33 -8.06
CA TYR A 48 -2.28 -4.76 -8.09
C TYR A 48 -2.61 -5.22 -9.51
N PHE A 49 -3.54 -4.54 -10.19
CA PHE A 49 -3.96 -4.90 -11.55
C PHE A 49 -2.85 -4.72 -12.59
N THR A 50 -1.98 -3.73 -12.40
CA THR A 50 -0.76 -3.59 -13.21
C THR A 50 0.16 -4.80 -13.02
N SER A 51 0.35 -5.27 -11.78
CA SER A 51 1.26 -6.38 -11.48
C SER A 51 0.85 -7.71 -12.11
N ILE A 52 -0.46 -7.94 -12.25
CA ILE A 52 -1.03 -9.14 -12.89
C ILE A 52 -1.28 -8.95 -14.39
N LYS A 53 -0.82 -7.84 -14.98
CA LYS A 53 -1.03 -7.46 -16.39
C LYS A 53 -2.51 -7.41 -16.81
N ARG A 54 -3.39 -6.97 -15.91
CA ARG A 54 -4.84 -6.78 -16.17
C ARG A 54 -5.30 -5.35 -15.91
N SER A 55 -4.39 -4.39 -16.03
CA SER A 55 -4.70 -2.97 -15.94
C SER A 55 -5.78 -2.58 -16.97
N SER A 56 -6.70 -1.71 -16.56
CA SER A 56 -7.83 -1.24 -17.37
C SER A 56 -8.71 -2.35 -17.97
N SER A 57 -8.74 -3.54 -17.34
CA SER A 57 -9.67 -4.60 -17.72
C SER A 57 -11.06 -4.37 -17.13
N ALA A 58 -12.09 -5.02 -17.68
CA ALA A 58 -13.44 -4.99 -17.10
C ALA A 58 -13.46 -5.44 -15.62
N ALA A 59 -12.62 -6.41 -15.26
CA ALA A 59 -12.45 -6.84 -13.87
C ALA A 59 -11.86 -5.75 -12.98
N HIS A 60 -10.92 -4.95 -13.50
CA HIS A 60 -10.34 -3.82 -12.78
C HIS A 60 -11.39 -2.75 -12.48
N GLU A 61 -12.17 -2.35 -13.49
CA GLU A 61 -13.22 -1.34 -13.33
C GLU A 61 -14.35 -1.81 -12.41
N ALA A 62 -14.76 -3.08 -12.54
CA ALA A 62 -15.78 -3.67 -11.67
C ALA A 62 -15.32 -3.70 -10.21
N ARG A 63 -14.08 -4.13 -9.95
CA ARG A 63 -13.52 -4.16 -8.60
C ARG A 63 -13.40 -2.75 -8.02
N TRP A 64 -12.99 -1.77 -8.82
CA TRP A 64 -12.90 -0.38 -8.37
C TRP A 64 -14.28 0.20 -7.99
N LYS A 65 -15.32 -0.05 -8.79
CA LYS A 65 -16.69 0.37 -8.44
C LYS A 65 -17.17 -0.25 -7.13
N GLN A 66 -16.92 -1.54 -6.92
CA GLN A 66 -17.27 -2.24 -5.68
C GLN A 66 -16.56 -1.64 -4.46
N VAL A 67 -15.25 -1.41 -4.55
CA VAL A 67 -14.46 -0.85 -3.45
C VAL A 67 -14.88 0.57 -3.13
N ARG A 68 -15.12 1.40 -4.14
CA ARG A 68 -15.65 2.76 -3.95
C ARG A 68 -16.97 2.75 -3.20
N GLN A 69 -17.94 1.94 -3.63
CA GLN A 69 -19.24 1.84 -2.98
C GLN A 69 -19.13 1.35 -1.52
N SER A 70 -18.24 0.39 -1.24
CA SER A 70 -17.96 -0.08 0.12
C SER A 70 -17.44 1.05 1.01
N ILE A 71 -16.49 1.84 0.50
CA ILE A 71 -15.89 2.94 1.27
C ILE A 71 -16.92 4.06 1.51
N GLU A 72 -17.71 4.42 0.51
CA GLU A 72 -18.76 5.43 0.65
C GLU A 72 -19.85 5.03 1.65
N SER A 73 -20.16 3.73 1.75
CA SER A 73 -21.22 3.22 2.64
C SER A 73 -20.75 2.90 4.05
N THR A 74 -19.54 2.36 4.21
CA THR A 74 -19.04 1.83 5.51
C THR A 74 -17.81 2.57 6.04
N GLY A 75 -17.18 3.42 5.23
CA GLY A 75 -15.89 4.05 5.54
C GLY A 75 -14.68 3.12 5.36
N HIS A 76 -14.89 1.84 5.03
CA HIS A 76 -13.83 0.86 4.84
C HIS A 76 -14.13 -0.11 3.68
N TYR A 77 -13.15 -0.95 3.33
CA TYR A 77 -13.35 -2.03 2.36
C TYR A 77 -12.54 -3.26 2.76
N GLN A 78 -12.98 -4.41 2.28
CA GLN A 78 -12.28 -5.67 2.49
C GLN A 78 -11.49 -6.06 1.25
N LEU A 79 -10.23 -6.41 1.46
CA LEU A 79 -9.35 -6.96 0.44
C LEU A 79 -9.75 -8.40 0.11
N THR A 80 -9.57 -8.79 -1.13
CA THR A 80 -9.60 -10.22 -1.47
C THR A 80 -8.34 -10.91 -0.94
N GLU A 81 -8.35 -12.24 -0.87
CA GLU A 81 -7.18 -13.02 -0.50
C GLU A 81 -5.97 -12.71 -1.42
N THR A 82 -6.20 -12.62 -2.73
CA THR A 82 -5.15 -12.33 -3.71
C THR A 82 -4.57 -10.93 -3.55
N GLU A 83 -5.42 -9.95 -3.24
CA GLU A 83 -5.01 -8.58 -2.94
C GLU A 83 -4.22 -8.53 -1.63
N LEU A 84 -4.64 -9.25 -0.60
CA LEU A 84 -3.95 -9.30 0.68
C LEU A 84 -2.56 -9.94 0.55
N ILE A 85 -2.45 -11.08 -0.14
CA ILE A 85 -1.17 -11.74 -0.41
C ILE A 85 -0.23 -10.79 -1.17
N TYR A 86 -0.75 -10.09 -2.17
CA TYR A 86 0.01 -9.10 -2.91
C TYR A 86 0.49 -7.95 -2.02
N GLY A 87 -0.41 -7.38 -1.21
CA GLY A 87 -0.09 -6.29 -0.28
C GLY A 87 0.99 -6.68 0.73
N ALA A 88 0.90 -7.87 1.33
CA ALA A 88 1.89 -8.37 2.27
C ALA A 88 3.28 -8.53 1.62
N LYS A 89 3.33 -9.14 0.43
CA LYS A 89 4.59 -9.30 -0.33
C LYS A 89 5.18 -7.95 -0.75
N LEU A 90 4.33 -7.02 -1.20
CA LEU A 90 4.74 -5.68 -1.60
C LEU A 90 5.29 -4.87 -0.42
N ALA A 91 4.65 -4.96 0.75
CA ALA A 91 5.11 -4.31 1.97
C ALA A 91 6.51 -4.80 2.38
N TRP A 92 6.76 -6.11 2.33
CA TRP A 92 8.09 -6.65 2.60
C TRP A 92 9.12 -6.17 1.57
N ARG A 93 8.78 -6.21 0.27
CA ARG A 93 9.64 -5.71 -0.80
C ARG A 93 10.04 -4.24 -0.60
N ASN A 94 9.11 -3.41 -0.13
CA ASN A 94 9.30 -1.98 0.07
C ASN A 94 9.92 -1.62 1.44
N SER A 95 10.20 -2.60 2.30
CA SER A 95 10.86 -2.35 3.58
C SER A 95 12.34 -1.99 3.38
N SER A 96 12.64 -0.69 3.47
CA SER A 96 13.98 -0.13 3.23
C SER A 96 15.05 -0.71 4.18
N ARG A 97 14.67 -1.05 5.40
CA ARG A 97 15.55 -1.60 6.45
C ARG A 97 15.73 -3.13 6.37
N CYS A 98 15.02 -3.83 5.46
CA CYS A 98 15.14 -5.27 5.35
C CYS A 98 16.26 -5.70 4.40
N ILE A 99 17.28 -6.36 4.93
CA ILE A 99 18.36 -6.98 4.13
C ILE A 99 17.87 -8.20 3.34
N GLY A 100 16.91 -8.96 3.89
CA GLY A 100 16.38 -10.20 3.32
C GLY A 100 15.36 -10.04 2.20
N ARG A 101 15.21 -8.83 1.63
CA ARG A 101 14.16 -8.52 0.64
C ARG A 101 14.27 -9.29 -0.67
N ILE A 102 15.37 -10.02 -0.94
CA ILE A 102 15.47 -10.87 -2.14
C ILE A 102 14.45 -12.02 -2.15
N GLN A 103 14.02 -12.50 -0.98
CA GLN A 103 13.05 -13.59 -0.85
C GLN A 103 11.58 -13.10 -0.78
N TRP A 104 11.33 -11.80 -1.01
CA TRP A 104 10.01 -11.17 -0.80
C TRP A 104 8.83 -11.92 -1.46
N SER A 105 9.05 -12.54 -2.61
CA SER A 105 8.02 -13.25 -3.37
C SER A 105 7.62 -14.60 -2.76
N LYS A 106 8.45 -15.17 -1.87
CA LYS A 106 8.25 -16.49 -1.24
C LYS A 106 7.48 -16.43 0.08
N LEU A 107 6.95 -15.27 0.46
CA LEU A 107 6.13 -15.13 1.66
C LEU A 107 4.88 -16.02 1.57
N GLN A 108 4.67 -16.85 2.59
CA GLN A 108 3.43 -17.57 2.84
C GLN A 108 2.54 -16.69 3.72
N VAL A 109 1.33 -16.41 3.27
CA VAL A 109 0.36 -15.57 3.99
C VAL A 109 -0.76 -16.47 4.45
N LYS A 110 -1.08 -16.42 5.75
CA LYS A 110 -2.18 -17.16 6.35
C LYS A 110 -3.24 -16.17 6.77
N LEU A 111 -4.46 -16.38 6.29
CA LEU A 111 -5.63 -15.66 6.76
C LEU A 111 -6.01 -16.23 8.13
N CYS A 112 -6.18 -15.33 9.11
CA CYS A 112 -6.61 -15.65 10.47
C CYS A 112 -8.05 -15.21 10.68
#